data_AF-A0A3D0P1C3-F1
#
_entry.id   AF-A0A3D0P1C3-F1
#
_cell.length_a   1.000
_cell.length_b   1.000
_cell.length_c   1.000
_cell.angle_alpha   90.00
_cell.angle_beta   90.00
_cell.angle_gamma   90.00
#
_symmetry.space_group_name_H-M   'P 1'
#
loop_
_entity.id
_entity.type
_entity.pdbx_description
1 polymer ?
#
loop_
_entity_poly.entity_id
_entity_poly.type
_entity_poly.pdbx_seq_one_letter_code
_entity_poly.pdbx_strand_id
1 'polypeptide(L)'
;MNVFLNVFIGIAAVISALVILLTMYTTVTERTRQIGIMKSLGMSNAKIAWTITQEALLISLGGIFVGVILTFAARYGLNLITTLEVEISPVVIGIVLLVGLLGGAVGALYPALRAARLDAVEALSYE
;
A
#
# COMPACT_ATOMS: atom_id res chain seq x y z
N MET A 1 -29.76 -6.63 -9.28
CA MET A 1 -28.40 -7.19 -9.39
C MET A 1 -27.31 -6.14 -9.15
N ASN A 2 -27.36 -4.98 -9.81
CA ASN A 2 -26.30 -3.96 -9.74
C ASN A 2 -26.03 -3.41 -8.33
N VAL A 3 -27.05 -3.26 -7.47
CA VAL A 3 -26.87 -2.80 -6.08
C VAL A 3 -26.02 -3.79 -5.26
N PHE A 4 -26.25 -5.09 -5.42
CA PHE A 4 -25.49 -6.13 -4.72
C PHE A 4 -24.01 -6.09 -5.13
N LEU A 5 -23.73 -6.00 -6.43
CA LEU A 5 -22.34 -5.90 -6.94
C LEU A 5 -21.64 -4.64 -6.43
N ASN A 6 -22.32 -3.49 -6.43
CA ASN A 6 -21.73 -2.24 -5.96
C ASN A 6 -21.41 -2.28 -4.45
N VAL A 7 -22.29 -2.87 -3.64
CA VAL A 7 -22.03 -3.05 -2.20
C VAL A 7 -20.86 -4.00 -1.98
N PHE A 8 -20.81 -5.11 -2.72
CA PHE A 8 -19.70 -6.07 -2.63
C PHE A 8 -18.35 -5.44 -3.01
N ILE A 9 -18.31 -4.69 -4.11
CA ILE A 9 -17.12 -3.94 -4.54
C ILE A 9 -16.72 -2.92 -3.47
N GLY A 10 -17.68 -2.20 -2.89
CA GLY A 10 -17.43 -1.23 -1.83
C GLY A 10 -16.81 -1.87 -0.59
N ILE A 11 -17.37 -2.99 -0.11
CA ILE A 11 -16.84 -3.73 1.05
C ILE A 11 -15.43 -4.27 0.73
N ALA A 12 -15.24 -4.88 -0.45
CA ALA A 12 -13.94 -5.39 -0.86
C ALA A 12 -12.88 -4.28 -0.91
N ALA A 13 -13.21 -3.12 -1.47
CA ALA A 13 -12.33 -1.97 -1.53
C ALA A 13 -11.92 -1.47 -0.13
N VAL A 14 -12.87 -1.41 0.81
CA VAL A 14 -12.59 -1.01 2.20
C VAL A 14 -11.67 -2.02 2.89
N ILE A 15 -11.95 -3.31 2.76
CA ILE A 15 -11.11 -4.37 3.35
C ILE A 15 -9.70 -4.29 2.77
N SER A 16 -9.55 -4.18 1.45
CA SER A 16 -8.24 -4.03 0.81
C SER A 16 -7.49 -2.80 1.31
N ALA A 17 -8.16 -1.65 1.45
CA ALA A 17 -7.54 -0.44 1.98
C ALA A 17 -7.00 -0.64 3.40
N LEU A 18 -7.77 -1.29 4.28
CA LEU A 18 -7.36 -1.59 5.65
C LEU A 18 -6.18 -2.57 5.69
N VAL A 19 -6.19 -3.60 4.85
CA VAL A 19 -5.09 -4.57 4.74
C VAL A 19 -3.80 -3.88 4.31
N ILE A 20 -3.86 -3.01 3.29
CA ILE A 20 -2.69 -2.24 2.84
C ILE A 20 -2.15 -1.35 3.96
N LEU A 21 -3.05 -0.63 4.64
CA LEU A 21 -2.69 0.26 5.75
C LEU A 21 -1.98 -0.50 6.86
N LEU A 22 -2.55 -1.61 7.33
CA LEU A 22 -1.97 -2.41 8.40
C LEU A 22 -0.64 -3.03 7.99
N THR A 23 -0.53 -3.53 6.76
CA THR A 23 0.69 -4.17 6.27
C THR A 23 1.84 -3.18 6.18
N MET A 24 1.59 -1.98 5.65
CA MET A 24 2.61 -0.92 5.64
C MET A 24 2.93 -0.43 7.05
N TYR A 25 1.92 -0.32 7.92
CA TYR A 25 2.16 0.02 9.32
C TYR A 25 3.15 -0.93 9.97
N THR A 26 2.86 -2.23 9.92
CA THR A 26 3.71 -3.27 10.51
C THR A 26 5.11 -3.27 9.89
N THR A 27 5.20 -3.20 8.55
CA THR A 27 6.49 -3.21 7.83
C THR A 27 7.38 -2.04 8.23
N VAL A 28 6.82 -0.83 8.39
CA VAL A 28 7.59 0.34 8.81
C VAL A 28 8.01 0.22 10.28
N THR A 29 7.12 -0.28 11.15
CA THR A 29 7.46 -0.46 12.58
C THR A 29 8.53 -1.53 12.80
N GLU A 30 8.56 -2.60 12.01
CA GLU A 30 9.61 -3.62 12.07
C GLU A 30 10.99 -3.07 11.65
N ARG A 31 11.02 -2.03 10.81
CA ARG A 31 12.25 -1.39 10.33
C ARG A 31 12.71 -0.19 11.17
N THR A 32 12.25 -0.08 12.43
CA THR A 32 12.60 1.04 13.33
C THR A 32 14.11 1.22 13.52
N ARG A 33 14.90 0.14 13.54
CA ARG A 33 16.37 0.22 13.63
C ARG A 33 17.01 0.91 12.43
N GLN A 34 16.51 0.68 11.21
CA GLN A 34 17.01 1.36 10.00
C GLN A 34 16.74 2.87 10.08
N ILE A 35 15.59 3.25 10.65
CA ILE A 35 15.24 4.65 10.92
C ILE A 35 16.19 5.28 11.93
N GLY A 36 16.53 4.57 13.01
CA GLY A 36 17.53 4.98 13.98
C GLY A 36 18.91 5.24 13.36
N ILE A 37 19.34 4.39 12.43
CA ILE A 37 20.61 4.56 11.69
C ILE A 37 20.56 5.80 10.79
N MET A 38 19.47 6.02 10.04
CA MET A 38 19.33 7.24 9.22
C MET A 38 19.34 8.51 10.07
N LYS A 39 18.74 8.45 11.27
CA LYS A 39 18.70 9.56 12.21
C LYS A 39 20.07 9.85 12.83
N SER A 40 20.86 8.82 13.17
CA SER A 40 22.22 9.00 13.71
C SER A 40 23.20 9.59 12.68
N LEU A 41 22.94 9.38 11.38
CA LEU A 41 23.64 10.04 10.28
C LEU A 41 23.23 11.52 10.07
N GLY A 42 22.32 12.05 10.89
CA GLY A 42 21.91 13.45 10.87
C GLY A 42 20.77 13.78 9.89
N MET A 43 20.05 12.79 9.35
CA MET A 43 18.86 13.08 8.54
C MET A 43 17.75 13.71 9.38
N SER A 44 17.07 14.72 8.82
CA SER A 44 15.90 15.32 9.48
C SER A 44 14.72 14.36 9.50
N ASN A 45 13.88 14.44 10.53
CA ASN A 45 12.71 13.57 10.70
C ASN A 45 11.77 13.61 9.48
N ALA A 46 11.62 14.79 8.87
CA ALA A 46 10.80 14.97 7.66
C ALA A 46 11.42 14.25 6.45
N LYS A 47 12.75 14.30 6.30
CA LYS A 47 13.46 13.63 5.19
C LYS A 47 13.36 12.12 5.32
N ILE A 48 13.51 11.59 6.54
CA ILE A 48 13.31 10.16 6.84
C ILE A 48 11.90 9.72 6.48
N ALA A 49 10.88 10.44 6.96
CA ALA A 49 9.49 10.11 6.67
C ALA A 49 9.18 10.15 5.16
N TRP A 50 9.74 11.13 4.44
CA TRP A 50 9.60 11.22 2.99
C TRP A 50 10.23 10.03 2.28
N THR A 51 11.46 9.64 2.64
CA THR A 51 12.14 8.48 2.05
C THR A 51 11.34 7.19 2.24
N ILE A 52 10.81 6.95 3.44
CA ILE A 52 9.98 5.76 3.70
C ILE A 52 8.67 5.81 2.93
N THR A 53 8.04 6.99 2.86
CA THR A 53 6.81 7.15 2.08
C THR A 53 7.06 6.89 0.59
N GLN A 54 8.21 7.30 0.05
CA GLN A 54 8.60 6.99 -1.32
C GLN A 54 8.83 5.49 -1.53
N GLU A 55 9.47 4.80 -0.59
CA GLU A 55 9.62 3.34 -0.64
C GLU A 55 8.26 2.64 -0.66
N ALA A 56 7.35 3.05 0.24
CA ALA A 56 5.99 2.50 0.30
C ALA A 56 5.21 2.76 -0.99
N LEU A 57 5.32 3.96 -1.58
CA LEU A 57 4.70 4.29 -2.86
C LEU A 57 5.23 3.41 -4.00
N LEU A 58 6.54 3.14 -4.04
CA LEU A 58 7.14 2.25 -5.05
C LEU A 58 6.63 0.82 -4.89
N ILE A 59 6.52 0.32 -3.66
CA ILE A 59 5.95 -1.00 -3.38
C ILE A 59 4.48 -1.07 -3.79
N SER A 60 3.69 -0.05 -3.44
CA SER A 60 2.27 0.05 -3.85
C SER A 60 2.12 0.09 -5.37
N LEU A 61 2.94 0.88 -6.08
CA LEU A 61 2.93 0.93 -7.54
C LEU A 61 3.26 -0.43 -8.16
N GLY A 62 4.29 -1.11 -7.64
CA GLY A 62 4.64 -2.47 -8.08
C GLY A 62 3.50 -3.46 -7.86
N GLY A 63 2.88 -3.43 -6.68
CA GLY A 63 1.73 -4.28 -6.35
C GLY A 63 0.52 -4.02 -7.27
N ILE A 64 0.20 -2.75 -7.54
CA ILE A 64 -0.89 -2.38 -8.46
C ILE A 64 -0.58 -2.85 -9.87
N PHE A 65 0.65 -2.64 -10.36
CA PHE A 65 1.06 -3.06 -11.69
C PHE A 65 0.92 -4.58 -11.87
N VAL A 66 1.42 -5.36 -10.91
CA VAL A 66 1.27 -6.82 -10.90
C VAL A 66 -0.21 -7.24 -10.81
N GLY A 67 -0.99 -6.58 -9.95
CA GLY A 67 -2.43 -6.86 -9.80
C GLY A 67 -3.23 -6.61 -11.07
N VAL A 68 -2.93 -5.54 -11.80
CA VAL A 68 -3.56 -5.24 -13.10
C VAL A 68 -3.22 -6.32 -14.12
N ILE A 69 -1.95 -6.73 -14.23
CA ILE A 69 -1.53 -7.81 -15.14
C ILE A 69 -2.26 -9.12 -14.80
N LEU A 70 -2.32 -9.48 -13.52
CA LEU A 70 -3.03 -10.68 -13.06
C LEU A 70 -4.52 -10.62 -13.39
N THR A 71 -5.14 -9.44 -13.29
CA THR A 71 -6.54 -9.25 -13.66
C THR A 71 -6.77 -9.51 -15.16
N PHE A 72 -5.90 -8.98 -16.02
CA PHE A 72 -5.98 -9.26 -17.46
C PHE A 72 -5.71 -10.72 -17.80
N ALA A 73 -4.75 -11.36 -17.13
CA ALA A 73 -4.47 -12.78 -17.29
C ALA A 73 -5.65 -13.65 -16.87
N ALA A 74 -6.30 -13.33 -15.74
CA ALA A 74 -7.50 -14.01 -15.27
C ALA A 74 -8.67 -13.83 -16.25
N ARG A 75 -8.87 -12.62 -16.78
CA ARG A 75 -9.87 -12.34 -17.83
C ARG A 75 -9.64 -13.21 -19.06
N TYR A 76 -8.40 -13.33 -19.52
CA TYR A 76 -8.06 -14.16 -20.67
C TYR A 76 -8.35 -15.65 -20.40
N GLY A 77 -7.98 -16.14 -19.22
CA GLY A 77 -8.27 -17.52 -18.79
C GLY A 77 -9.77 -17.82 -18.71
N LEU A 78 -10.58 -16.87 -18.22
CA LEU A 78 -12.03 -17.03 -18.13
C LEU A 78 -12.72 -17.05 -19.50
N ASN A 79 -12.27 -16.23 -20.45
CA ASN A 79 -12.83 -16.22 -21.81
C ASN A 79 -12.60 -17.54 -22.56
N LEU A 80 -11.55 -18.29 -22.23
CA LEU A 80 -11.30 -19.61 -22.82
C LEU A 80 -12.29 -20.68 -22.36
N ILE A 81 -12.86 -20.51 -21.16
CA ILE A 81 -13.70 -21.53 -20.50
C ILE A 81 -15.19 -21.14 -20.54
N THR A 82 -15.48 -19.83 -20.62
CA THR A 82 -16.85 -19.29 -20.53
C THR A 82 -17.08 -18.16 -21.53
N THR A 83 -18.32 -17.99 -21.99
CA THR A 83 -18.75 -16.87 -22.86
C THR A 83 -19.08 -15.59 -22.09
N LEU A 84 -18.59 -15.47 -20.85
CA LEU A 84 -18.81 -14.30 -20.00
C LEU A 84 -17.90 -13.15 -20.43
N GLU A 85 -18.49 -12.11 -21.01
CA GLU A 85 -17.79 -10.86 -21.28
C GLU A 85 -17.51 -10.12 -19.96
N VAL A 86 -16.28 -10.28 -19.45
CA VAL A 86 -15.80 -9.48 -18.32
C VAL A 86 -15.35 -8.12 -18.85
N GLU A 87 -16.14 -7.09 -18.57
CA GLU A 87 -15.79 -5.71 -18.90
C GLU A 87 -14.99 -5.08 -17.75
N ILE A 88 -13.77 -4.63 -18.04
CA ILE A 88 -12.93 -3.91 -17.07
C ILE A 88 -13.18 -2.41 -17.28
N SER A 89 -13.98 -1.82 -16.40
CA SER A 89 -14.22 -0.37 -16.46
C SER A 89 -12.96 0.43 -16.11
N PRO A 90 -12.58 1.43 -16.92
CA PRO A 90 -11.47 2.34 -16.61
C PRO A 90 -11.63 3.05 -15.27
N VAL A 91 -12.89 3.30 -14.85
CA VAL A 91 -13.21 3.93 -13.56
C VAL A 91 -12.75 3.05 -12.40
N VAL A 92 -12.94 1.73 -12.49
CA VAL A 92 -12.53 0.78 -11.45
C VAL A 92 -11.01 0.73 -11.33
N ILE A 93 -10.29 0.75 -12.45
CA ILE A 93 -8.81 0.84 -12.45
C ILE A 93 -8.36 2.12 -11.74
N GLY A 94 -9.00 3.26 -12.03
CA GLY A 94 -8.72 4.53 -11.37
C GLY A 94 -8.95 4.48 -9.85
N ILE A 95 -10.04 3.85 -9.41
CA ILE A 95 -10.34 3.66 -7.98
C ILE A 95 -9.28 2.78 -7.32
N VAL A 96 -8.88 1.67 -7.94
CA VAL A 96 -7.85 0.76 -7.39
C VAL A 96 -6.50 1.48 -7.27
N LEU A 97 -6.10 2.26 -8.28
CA LEU A 97 -4.89 3.08 -8.23
C LEU A 97 -4.94 4.07 -7.07
N LEU A 98 -6.06 4.79 -6.94
CA LEU A 98 -6.24 5.80 -5.90
C LEU A 98 -6.24 5.17 -4.50
N VAL A 99 -6.98 4.09 -4.29
CA VAL A 99 -7.04 3.38 -3.00
C VAL A 99 -5.69 2.76 -2.64
N GLY A 100 -5.00 2.12 -3.60
CA GLY A 100 -3.71 1.48 -3.35
C GLY A 100 -2.60 2.47 -3.02
N LEU A 101 -2.55 3.59 -3.74
CA LEU A 101 -1.58 4.66 -3.48
C LEU A 101 -1.87 5.41 -2.19
N LEU A 102 -3.12 5.80 -1.95
CA LEU A 102 -3.50 6.48 -0.70
C LEU A 102 -3.33 5.56 0.50
N GLY A 103 -3.75 4.29 0.40
CA GLY A 103 -3.58 3.30 1.46
C GLY A 103 -2.12 3.07 1.81
N GLY A 104 -1.25 2.93 0.80
CA GLY A 104 0.19 2.78 1.01
C GLY A 104 0.84 4.04 1.59
N ALA A 105 0.51 5.21 1.06
CA ALA A 105 1.05 6.48 1.53
C ALA A 105 0.63 6.79 2.98
N VAL A 106 -0.66 6.68 3.29
CA VAL A 106 -1.18 6.95 4.64
C VAL A 106 -0.67 5.89 5.63
N GLY A 107 -0.67 4.62 5.23
CA GLY A 107 -0.18 3.50 6.03
C GLY A 107 1.30 3.60 6.37
N ALA A 108 2.12 4.20 5.50
CA ALA A 108 3.55 4.40 5.74
C ALA A 108 3.88 5.74 6.41
N LEU A 109 3.17 6.81 6.07
CA LEU A 109 3.49 8.16 6.54
C LEU A 109 3.34 8.29 8.07
N TYR A 110 2.23 7.79 8.62
CA TYR A 110 1.98 7.85 10.06
C TYR A 110 3.04 7.12 10.90
N PRO A 111 3.34 5.83 10.69
CA PRO A 111 4.39 5.13 11.44
C PRO A 111 5.78 5.68 11.15
N ALA A 112 6.07 6.12 9.92
CA ALA A 112 7.38 6.70 9.60
C ALA A 112 7.64 8.00 10.37
N LEU A 113 6.63 8.86 10.48
CA LEU A 113 6.71 10.07 11.31
C LEU A 113 6.86 9.74 12.78
N ARG A 114 6.14 8.73 13.28
CA ARG A 114 6.22 8.29 14.67
C ARG A 114 7.62 7.75 14.98
N ALA A 115 8.15 6.85 14.14
CA ALA A 115 9.47 6.26 14.31
C ALA A 115 10.61 7.29 14.15
N ALA A 116 10.48 8.24 13.23
CA ALA A 116 11.46 9.31 13.07
C ALA A 116 11.52 10.25 14.29
N ARG A 117 10.43 10.36 15.06
CA ARG A 117 10.41 11.17 16.30
C ARG A 117 11.04 10.46 17.49
N LEU A 118 11.11 9.13 17.52
CA LEU A 118 11.78 8.38 18.59
C LEU A 118 13.28 8.73 18.64
N ASP A 119 13.85 8.82 19.85
CA ASP A 119 15.27 9.15 19.98
C ASP A 119 16.15 8.07 19.36
N ALA A 120 17.24 8.49 18.71
CA ALA A 120 18.12 7.56 17.99
C ALA A 120 18.71 6.48 18.92
N VAL A 121 18.94 6.84 20.19
CA VAL A 121 19.39 5.91 21.24
C VAL A 121 18.30 4.88 21.54
N GLU A 122 17.04 5.30 21.64
CA GLU A 122 15.88 4.45 21.92
C GLU A 122 15.50 3.56 20.72
N ALA A 123 15.73 4.05 19.50
CA ALA A 123 15.56 3.29 18.26
C ALA A 123 16.68 2.27 18.01
N LEU A 124 17.90 2.54 18.51
CA LEU A 124 19.03 1.60 18.48
C LEU A 124 18.98 0.58 19.60
N SER A 125 18.34 0.91 20.73
CA SER A 125 18.02 -0.03 21.81
C SER A 125 16.73 -0.81 21.58
N TYR A 126 16.11 -0.69 20.40
CA TYR A 126 14.99 -1.53 19.98
C TYR A 126 15.52 -2.90 19.50
N GLU A 127 16.21 -3.56 20.43
CA GLU A 127 16.50 -4.99 20.65
C GLU A 127 17.21 -5.12 22.00
#